data_AF-W0AA18-F1
#
_entry.id   AF-W0AA18-F1
#
_cell.length_a   1.000
_cell.length_b   1.000
_cell.length_c   1.000
_cell.angle_alpha   90.00
_cell.angle_beta   90.00
_cell.angle_gamma   90.00
#
_symmetry.space_group_name_H-M   'P 1'
#
loop_
_entity.id
_entity.type
_entity.pdbx_description
1 polymer ?
#
loop_
_entity_poly.entity_id
_entity_poly.type
_entity_poly.pdbx_seq_one_letter_code
_entity_poly.pdbx_strand_id
1 'polypeptide(L)'
;MRSRLIEGGRMSRVINVSFSEADVRKRCGEQGVLISAIEPLLSGGTRIVLTSAEGTLKMKRVFGDKNIIPGKVRRAPTRLMGGAY
;
A
#
# COMPACT_ATOMS: atom_id res chain seq x y z
N MET A 1 25.62 -11.13 20.35
CA MET A 1 25.06 -11.12 18.99
C MET A 1 23.93 -10.10 18.92
N ARG A 2 24.18 -8.88 18.42
CA ARG A 2 23.13 -7.89 18.13
C ARG A 2 23.27 -7.55 16.66
N SER A 3 22.31 -8.03 15.89
CA SER A 3 22.24 -7.94 14.43
C SER A 3 22.32 -6.48 14.00
N ARG A 4 23.32 -6.20 13.17
CA ARG A 4 23.49 -4.99 12.38
C ARG A 4 22.39 -4.93 11.31
N LEU A 5 22.12 -3.72 10.79
CA LEU A 5 21.30 -3.34 9.61
C LEU A 5 20.01 -2.55 9.91
N ILE A 6 20.18 -1.29 10.30
CA ILE A 6 19.28 -0.21 9.88
C ILE A 6 19.94 0.55 8.71
N GLU A 7 20.11 -0.13 7.58
CA GLU A 7 20.54 0.53 6.34
C GLU A 7 19.32 1.07 5.60
N GLY A 8 19.40 2.35 5.23
CA GLY A 8 18.40 3.11 4.48
C GLY A 8 18.18 2.63 3.05
N GLY A 9 17.75 1.39 2.87
CA GLY A 9 17.04 0.93 1.68
C GLY A 9 15.54 0.98 1.97
N ARG A 10 14.82 1.90 1.32
CA ARG A 10 13.39 2.19 1.54
C ARG A 10 12.52 0.93 1.36
N MET A 11 12.34 0.13 2.43
CA MET A 11 11.30 -0.90 2.54
C MET A 11 9.94 -0.21 2.45
N SER A 12 9.52 0.04 1.22
CA SER A 12 8.22 0.61 0.93
C SER A 12 7.20 -0.47 1.20
N ARG A 13 6.75 -0.56 2.45
CA ARG A 13 5.63 -1.37 2.92
C ARG A 13 4.29 -0.96 2.28
N VAL A 14 4.32 -0.04 1.33
CA VAL A 14 3.16 0.58 0.70
C VAL A 14 3.09 0.12 -0.74
N ILE A 15 1.92 -0.36 -1.14
CA ILE A 15 1.59 -0.69 -2.53
C ILE A 15 0.30 0.06 -2.87
N ASN A 16 0.27 0.71 -4.02
CA ASN A 16 -0.97 1.23 -4.59
C ASN A 16 -1.39 0.26 -5.68
N VAL A 17 -2.63 -0.21 -5.63
CA VAL A 17 -3.18 -1.16 -6.59
C VAL A 17 -4.47 -0.62 -7.18
N SER A 18 -4.80 -0.99 -8.41
CA SER A 18 -6.06 -0.61 -9.08
C SER A 18 -7.28 -1.36 -8.57
N PHE A 19 -7.11 -2.36 -7.69
CA PHE A 19 -8.19 -3.17 -7.14
C PHE A 19 -9.02 -2.43 -6.09
N SER A 20 -10.28 -2.86 -5.95
CA SER A 20 -11.17 -2.43 -4.87
C SER A 20 -10.67 -2.89 -3.50
N GLU A 21 -11.11 -2.22 -2.43
CA GLU A 21 -10.73 -2.62 -1.07
C GLU A 21 -11.11 -4.08 -0.77
N ALA A 22 -12.31 -4.51 -1.18
CA ALA A 22 -12.80 -5.86 -0.95
C ALA A 22 -11.93 -6.92 -1.65
N ASP A 23 -11.58 -6.65 -2.91
CA ASP A 23 -10.68 -7.47 -3.72
C ASP A 23 -9.29 -7.63 -3.10
N VAL A 24 -8.79 -6.54 -2.52
CA VAL A 24 -7.48 -6.50 -1.89
C VAL A 24 -7.48 -7.26 -0.56
N ARG A 25 -8.51 -7.06 0.27
CA ARG A 25 -8.69 -7.82 1.52
C ARG A 25 -8.78 -9.32 1.25
N LYS A 26 -9.55 -9.75 0.25
CA LYS A 26 -9.68 -11.16 -0.12
C LYS A 26 -8.33 -11.75 -0.51
N ARG A 27 -7.62 -11.11 -1.45
CA ARG A 27 -6.32 -11.60 -1.95
C ARG A 27 -5.24 -11.60 -0.86
N CYS A 28 -5.19 -10.59 0.02
CA CYS A 28 -4.28 -10.58 1.16
C CYS A 28 -4.59 -11.71 2.15
N GLY A 29 -5.87 -11.97 2.42
CA GLY A 29 -6.33 -13.08 3.26
C GLY A 29 -5.95 -14.44 2.70
N GLU A 30 -6.18 -14.66 1.40
CA GLU A 30 -5.80 -15.90 0.68
C GLU A 30 -4.29 -16.17 0.74
N GLN A 31 -3.47 -15.11 0.80
CA GLN A 31 -2.01 -15.21 0.83
C GLN A 31 -1.42 -15.23 2.24
N GLY A 32 -2.25 -15.09 3.29
CA GLY A 32 -1.84 -15.00 4.69
C GLY A 32 -1.02 -13.75 5.01
N VAL A 33 -1.21 -12.65 4.26
CA VAL A 33 -0.45 -11.42 4.44
C VAL A 33 -1.23 -10.43 5.31
N LEU A 34 -0.59 -9.95 6.38
CA LEU A 34 -1.18 -8.99 7.29
C LEU A 34 -1.11 -7.56 6.74
N ILE A 35 -2.27 -6.92 6.67
CA ILE A 35 -2.44 -5.53 6.28
C ILE A 35 -2.37 -4.66 7.54
N SER A 36 -1.49 -3.67 7.53
CA SER A 36 -1.39 -2.64 8.57
C SER A 36 -2.37 -1.50 8.35
N ALA A 37 -2.61 -1.09 7.11
CA ALA A 37 -3.59 -0.08 6.75
C ALA A 37 -4.11 -0.32 5.33
N ILE A 38 -5.38 0.01 5.10
CA ILE A 38 -6.02 -0.04 3.80
C ILE A 38 -6.80 1.25 3.60
N GLU A 39 -6.56 1.91 2.47
CA GLU A 39 -7.14 3.21 2.15
C GLU A 39 -7.61 3.20 0.69
N PRO A 40 -8.90 3.34 0.39
CA PRO A 40 -9.36 3.50 -0.99
C PRO A 40 -8.83 4.81 -1.58
N LEU A 41 -8.45 4.78 -2.85
CA LEU A 41 -7.91 5.93 -3.58
C LEU A 41 -9.03 6.60 -4.39
N LEU A 42 -9.14 7.93 -4.28
CA LEU A 42 -10.14 8.72 -5.02
C LEU A 42 -9.95 8.70 -6.54
N SER A 43 -8.74 8.40 -7.01
CA SER A 43 -8.44 8.22 -8.44
C SER A 43 -8.85 6.84 -8.98
N GLY A 44 -9.44 5.98 -8.14
CA GLY A 44 -9.66 4.57 -8.44
C GLY A 44 -8.51 3.70 -7.94
N GLY A 45 -8.85 2.60 -7.28
CA GLY A 45 -7.92 1.67 -6.66
C GLY A 45 -7.82 1.80 -5.14
N THR A 46 -6.83 1.14 -4.56
CA THR A 46 -6.62 1.03 -3.11
C THR A 46 -5.13 1.12 -2.78
N ARG A 47 -4.81 1.91 -1.77
CA ARG A 47 -3.51 1.92 -1.13
C ARG A 47 -3.52 0.94 0.03
N ILE A 48 -2.57 0.03 0.02
CA ILE A 48 -2.32 -0.88 1.14
C ILE A 48 -0.96 -0.63 1.76
N VAL A 49 -0.93 -0.72 3.08
CA VAL A 49 0.27 -0.76 3.87
C VAL A 49 0.33 -2.13 4.52
N LEU A 50 1.41 -2.86 4.28
CA LEU A 50 1.63 -4.20 4.80
C LEU A 50 2.57 -4.14 6.01
N THR A 51 2.46 -5.12 6.90
CA THR A 51 3.31 -5.16 8.10
C THR A 51 4.76 -5.52 7.76
N SER A 52 4.96 -6.39 6.76
CA SER A 52 6.28 -6.93 6.39
C SER A 52 6.65 -6.64 4.93
N ALA A 53 7.94 -6.40 4.69
CA ALA A 53 8.48 -6.19 3.34
C ALA A 53 8.40 -7.47 2.47
N GLU A 54 8.57 -8.64 3.07
CA GLU A 54 8.39 -9.92 2.37
C GLU A 54 6.95 -10.10 1.88
N GLY A 55 5.98 -9.78 2.74
CA GLY A 55 4.57 -9.74 2.36
C GLY A 55 4.32 -8.77 1.21
N THR A 56 5.04 -7.64 1.20
CA THR A 56 4.97 -6.67 0.10
C THR A 56 5.47 -7.25 -1.22
N LEU A 57 6.63 -7.91 -1.22
CA LEU A 57 7.18 -8.55 -2.43
C LEU A 57 6.27 -9.66 -2.96
N LYS A 58 5.72 -10.49 -2.05
CA LYS A 58 4.77 -11.54 -2.40
C LYS A 58 3.50 -10.95 -3.03
N MET A 59 2.91 -9.95 -2.38
CA MET A 59 1.68 -9.33 -2.88
C MET A 59 1.90 -8.57 -4.20
N LYS A 60 3.07 -7.95 -4.42
CA LYS A 60 3.40 -7.35 -5.72
C LYS A 60 3.33 -8.37 -6.85
N ARG A 61 3.84 -9.59 -6.64
CA ARG A 61 3.76 -10.68 -7.63
C ARG A 61 2.32 -11.15 -7.86
N VAL A 62 1.52 -11.23 -6.79
CA VAL A 62 0.11 -11.67 -6.85
C VAL A 62 -0.78 -10.65 -7.57
N PHE A 63 -0.61 -9.36 -7.27
CA PHE A 63 -1.34 -8.30 -7.97
C PHE A 63 -0.85 -8.12 -9.41
N GLY A 64 0.43 -8.41 -9.66
CA GLY A 64 1.09 -8.25 -10.96
C GLY A 64 1.44 -6.79 -11.24
N ASP A 65 2.59 -6.56 -11.87
CA ASP A 65 3.13 -5.21 -12.11
C ASP A 65 2.19 -4.30 -12.91
N LYS A 66 1.32 -4.87 -13.75
CA LYS A 66 0.32 -4.13 -14.53
C LYS A 66 -0.78 -3.49 -13.68
N ASN A 67 -1.10 -4.06 -12.52
CA ASN A 67 -2.15 -3.56 -11.62
C ASN A 67 -1.58 -2.74 -10.46
N ILE A 68 -0.26 -2.67 -10.35
CA ILE A 68 0.41 -1.80 -9.39
C ILE A 68 0.44 -0.40 -10.00
N ILE A 69 -0.09 0.58 -9.28
CA ILE A 69 -0.04 1.99 -9.70
C ILE A 69 1.33 2.55 -9.31
N PRO A 70 2.22 2.83 -10.27
CA PRO A 70 3.54 3.36 -9.95
C PRO A 70 3.42 4.83 -9.50
N GLY A 71 4.17 5.19 -8.46
CA GLY A 71 4.39 6.59 -8.09
C GLY A 71 3.37 7.24 -7.15
N LYS A 72 3.50 8.58 -7.01
CA LYS A 72 2.71 9.41 -6.10
C LYS A 72 1.26 9.48 -6.57
N VAL A 73 0.42 8.60 -6.03
CA VAL A 73 -1.04 8.75 -6.16
C VAL A 73 -1.44 10.13 -5.62
N ARG A 74 -2.26 10.87 -6.40
CA ARG A 74 -2.89 12.12 -5.95
C ARG A 74 -3.78 11.81 -4.76
N ARG A 75 -3.27 12.06 -3.56
CA ARG A 75 -4.06 12.06 -2.33
C ARG A 75 -4.96 13.29 -2.38
N ALA A 76 -6.27 13.15 -2.20
CA ALA A 76 -7.05 14.34 -1.92
C ALA A 76 -6.61 14.89 -0.56
N PRO A 77 -6.49 16.21 -0.43
CA PRO A 77 -6.20 16.82 0.86
C PRO A 77 -7.30 16.46 1.85
N THR A 78 -6.94 15.91 3.00
CA THR A 78 -7.84 15.63 4.13
C THR A 78 -8.35 16.91 4.81
N ARG A 79 -7.87 18.09 4.38
CA ARG A 79 -8.23 19.40 4.93
C ARG A 79 -8.62 20.36 3.83
N LEU A 80 -9.87 20.27 3.38
CA LEU A 80 -10.60 21.43 2.86
C LEU A 80 -11.69 21.75 3.87
N MET A 81 -11.30 22.44 4.94
CA MET A 81 -12.25 23.24 5.69
C MET A 81 -11.57 24.53 6.13
N GLY A 82 -11.98 25.61 5.48
CA GLY A 82 -12.03 26.97 6.02
C GLY A 82 -10.71 27.71 6.21
N GLY A 83 -10.48 28.71 5.39
CA GLY A 83 -9.44 29.71 5.64
C GLY A 83 -9.34 30.72 4.51
N ALA A 84 -10.45 31.40 4.23
CA ALA A 84 -10.41 32.66 3.53
C ALA A 84 -9.76 33.70 4.47
N TYR A 85 -8.71 34.36 3.99
CA TYR A 85 -8.27 35.67 4.44
C TYR A 85 -7.67 36.40 3.24
#